data_AF-A0A177ILT9-F1
#
_entry.id   AF-A0A177ILT9-F1
#
_cell.length_a   1.000
_cell.length_b   1.000
_cell.length_c   1.000
_cell.angle_alpha   90.00
_cell.angle_beta   90.00
_cell.angle_gamma   90.00
#
_symmetry.space_group_name_H-M   'P 1'
#
loop_
_entity.id
_entity.type
_entity.pdbx_description
1 polymer ?
#
loop_
_entity_poly.entity_id
_entity_poly.type
_entity_poly.pdbx_seq_one_letter_code
_entity_poly.pdbx_strand_id
1 'polypeptide(L)'
;MTTGRKGFIQEHDQEIRDNAITEFVDTWQDYSSASAAAREIAAAHGVGRTTLTGWLEQEDKWPSATVHQLRRLQRENARLRKENAKLREQLSAKNNH
;
A
#
# COMPACT_ATOMS: atom_id res chain seq x y z
N MET A 1 34.78 3.19 -36.43
CA MET A 1 33.37 2.86 -36.74
C MET A 1 32.98 1.79 -35.72
N THR A 2 32.08 1.93 -34.74
CA THR A 2 31.05 2.90 -34.35
C THR A 2 30.83 2.80 -32.83
N THR A 3 30.62 3.95 -32.19
CA THR A 3 30.32 4.18 -30.76
C THR A 3 28.86 3.86 -30.40
N GLY A 4 28.59 3.42 -29.16
CA GLY A 4 27.26 3.50 -28.49
C GLY A 4 26.70 2.13 -28.05
N ARG A 5 26.16 1.91 -26.85
CA ARG A 5 25.65 2.77 -25.77
C ARG A 5 25.66 1.97 -24.45
N LYS A 6 26.54 2.31 -23.49
CA LYS A 6 26.61 1.68 -22.14
C LYS A 6 25.87 2.50 -21.06
N GLY A 7 25.28 3.66 -21.41
CA GLY A 7 24.71 4.62 -20.44
C GLY A 7 23.18 4.75 -20.41
N PHE A 8 22.45 4.32 -21.45
CA PHE A 8 21.02 4.69 -21.60
C PHE A 8 20.04 3.79 -20.86
N ILE A 9 20.49 2.62 -20.38
CA ILE A 9 19.61 1.68 -19.66
C ILE A 9 19.45 2.14 -18.21
N GLN A 10 20.47 2.78 -17.62
CA GLN A 10 20.47 3.18 -16.22
C GLN A 10 19.49 4.32 -15.91
N GLU A 11 19.39 5.31 -16.79
CA GLU A 11 18.47 6.45 -16.61
C GLU A 11 17.01 6.00 -16.70
N HIS A 12 16.67 5.17 -17.69
CA HIS A 12 15.34 4.58 -17.80
C HIS A 12 14.99 3.65 -16.63
N ASP A 13 15.94 2.85 -16.13
CA ASP A 13 15.70 1.98 -14.97
C ASP A 13 15.46 2.81 -13.70
N GLN A 14 16.14 3.96 -13.57
CA GLN A 14 15.98 4.86 -12.43
C GLN A 14 14.67 5.65 -12.49
N GLU A 15 14.22 6.11 -13.67
CA GLU A 15 12.89 6.69 -13.84
C GLU A 15 11.77 5.68 -13.55
N ILE A 16 11.89 4.44 -14.05
CA ILE A 16 10.91 3.40 -13.75
C ILE A 16 10.90 3.07 -12.25
N ARG A 17 12.07 3.00 -11.62
CA ARG A 17 12.18 2.82 -10.17
C ARG A 17 11.46 3.94 -9.42
N ASP A 18 11.75 5.19 -9.72
CA ASP A 18 11.21 6.33 -8.98
C ASP A 18 9.68 6.43 -9.15
N ASN A 19 9.20 6.21 -10.39
CA ASN A 19 7.78 6.17 -10.68
C ASN A 19 7.07 5.02 -9.96
N ALA A 20 7.64 3.80 -9.98
CA ALA A 20 7.05 2.65 -9.30
C ALA A 20 7.03 2.81 -7.78
N ILE A 21 8.07 3.42 -7.20
CA ILE A 21 8.12 3.72 -5.76
C ILE A 21 7.09 4.79 -5.40
N THR A 22 7.02 5.86 -6.18
CA THR A 22 6.09 6.97 -5.95
C THR A 22 4.64 6.50 -6.05
N GLU A 23 4.31 5.76 -7.12
CA GLU A 23 2.99 5.16 -7.31
C GLU A 23 2.66 4.18 -6.19
N PHE A 24 3.65 3.40 -5.74
CA PHE A 24 3.45 2.54 -4.58
C PHE A 24 3.11 3.33 -3.34
N VAL A 25 3.92 4.33 -2.95
CA VAL A 25 3.68 5.12 -1.73
C VAL A 25 2.32 5.82 -1.74
N ASP A 26 1.87 6.28 -2.92
CA ASP A 26 0.57 6.94 -3.08
C ASP A 26 -0.60 5.95 -2.99
N THR A 27 -0.53 4.86 -3.75
CA THR A 27 -1.70 4.01 -4.02
C THR A 27 -1.74 2.70 -3.23
N TRP A 28 -0.64 2.28 -2.57
CA TRP A 28 -0.60 0.98 -1.85
C TRP A 28 -1.70 0.86 -0.79
N GLN A 29 -2.21 2.00 -0.35
CA GLN A 29 -3.27 2.17 0.63
C GLN A 29 -4.64 1.67 0.15
N ASP A 30 -4.90 1.69 -1.15
CA ASP A 30 -6.16 1.24 -1.77
C ASP A 30 -6.20 -0.28 -1.97
N TYR A 31 -5.05 -0.95 -1.90
CA TYR A 31 -4.95 -2.39 -2.05
C TYR A 31 -5.17 -3.13 -0.72
N SER A 32 -5.54 -4.40 -0.84
CA SER A 32 -5.76 -5.31 0.30
C SER A 32 -4.54 -5.49 1.22
N SER A 33 -3.32 -5.34 0.67
CA SER A 33 -2.06 -5.42 1.41
C SER A 33 -0.92 -4.77 0.61
N ALA A 34 0.15 -4.38 1.30
CA ALA A 34 1.38 -3.87 0.68
C ALA A 34 1.97 -4.84 -0.34
N SER A 35 1.95 -6.15 -0.05
CA SER A 35 2.42 -7.17 -0.98
C SER A 35 1.54 -7.32 -2.23
N ALA A 36 0.24 -7.04 -2.12
CA ALA A 36 -0.68 -7.02 -3.26
C ALA A 36 -0.44 -5.78 -4.13
N ALA A 37 -0.32 -4.60 -3.50
CA ALA A 37 0.05 -3.36 -4.18
C ALA A 37 1.38 -3.52 -4.94
N ALA A 38 2.42 -4.00 -4.26
CA ALA A 38 3.73 -4.21 -4.86
C ALA A 38 3.71 -5.17 -6.05
N ARG A 39 2.77 -6.12 -6.09
CA ARG A 39 2.64 -7.05 -7.22
C ARG A 39 1.98 -6.36 -8.43
N GLU A 40 0.91 -5.61 -8.20
CA GLU A 40 0.13 -4.94 -9.25
C GLU A 40 0.94 -3.79 -9.86
N ILE A 41 1.55 -2.95 -9.02
CA ILE A 41 2.37 -1.81 -9.45
C ILE A 41 3.64 -2.30 -10.14
N ALA A 42 4.31 -3.32 -9.61
CA ALA A 42 5.48 -3.89 -10.28
C ALA A 42 5.12 -4.43 -11.69
N ALA A 43 3.96 -5.08 -11.83
CA ALA A 43 3.49 -5.56 -13.12
C ALA A 43 3.17 -4.42 -14.10
N ALA A 44 2.59 -3.31 -13.61
CA ALA A 44 2.30 -2.13 -14.42
C ALA A 44 3.58 -1.45 -14.96
N HIS A 45 4.63 -1.45 -14.15
CA HIS A 45 5.94 -0.87 -14.49
C HIS A 45 6.91 -1.85 -15.18
N GLY A 46 6.50 -3.10 -15.40
CA GLY A 46 7.32 -4.13 -16.05
C GLY A 46 8.49 -4.65 -15.20
N VAL A 47 8.44 -4.45 -13.89
CA VAL A 47 9.48 -4.87 -12.93
C VAL A 47 9.04 -6.07 -12.10
N GLY A 48 10.01 -6.82 -11.57
CA GLY A 48 9.71 -7.92 -10.65
C GLY A 48 9.19 -7.41 -9.31
N ARG A 49 8.20 -8.09 -8.71
CA ARG A 49 7.70 -7.77 -7.36
C ARG A 49 8.83 -7.67 -6.33
N THR A 50 9.77 -8.63 -6.36
CA THR A 50 10.92 -8.65 -5.45
C THR A 50 11.87 -7.48 -5.67
N THR A 51 11.98 -7.00 -6.91
CA THR A 51 12.78 -5.83 -7.25
C THR A 51 12.17 -4.57 -6.65
N LEU A 52 10.86 -4.36 -6.84
CA LEU A 52 10.14 -3.22 -6.25
C LEU A 52 10.16 -3.26 -4.71
N THR A 53 9.94 -4.44 -4.11
CA THR A 53 10.07 -4.62 -2.66
C THR A 53 11.47 -4.25 -2.18
N GLY A 54 12.53 -4.74 -2.85
CA GLY A 54 13.91 -4.40 -2.48
C GLY A 54 14.21 -2.91 -2.57
N TRP A 55 13.66 -2.21 -3.57
CA TRP A 55 13.78 -0.75 -3.66
C TRP A 55 13.06 -0.02 -2.54
N LEU A 56 11.85 -0.47 -2.18
CA LEU A 56 11.06 0.10 -1.10
C LEU A 56 11.68 -0.15 0.28
N GLU A 57 12.30 -1.31 0.49
CA GLU A 57 13.05 -1.62 1.71
C GLU A 57 14.34 -0.79 1.82
N GLN A 58 15.07 -0.61 0.72
CA GLN A 58 16.26 0.24 0.68
C GLN A 58 15.96 1.72 1.02
N GLU A 59 14.76 2.19 0.66
CA GLU A 59 14.33 3.57 0.91
C GLU A 59 13.47 3.73 2.18
N ASP A 60 13.30 2.67 2.99
CA ASP A 60 12.42 2.64 4.16
C ASP A 60 10.95 3.07 3.86
N LYS A 61 10.54 2.93 2.59
CA LYS A 61 9.19 3.23 2.09
C LYS A 61 8.25 2.02 2.17
N TRP A 62 8.77 0.85 2.53
CA TRP A 62 7.95 -0.33 2.74
C TRP A 62 7.12 -0.19 4.03
N PRO A 63 5.78 -0.33 3.97
CA PRO A 63 4.96 -0.20 5.16
C PRO A 63 5.25 -1.34 6.13
N SER A 64 5.74 -0.97 7.32
CA SER A 64 6.02 -1.91 8.40
C SER A 64 4.77 -2.72 8.77
N ALA A 65 4.99 -3.95 9.24
CA ALA A 65 3.93 -4.85 9.74
C ALA A 65 3.00 -4.17 10.77
N THR A 66 3.53 -3.21 11.52
CA THR A 66 2.80 -2.36 12.48
C THR A 66 1.68 -1.55 11.81
N VAL A 67 1.91 -1.01 10.61
CA VAL A 67 0.92 -0.23 9.86
C VAL A 67 -0.22 -1.13 9.37
N HIS A 68 0.10 -2.37 8.99
CA HIS A 68 -0.91 -3.36 8.61
C HIS A 68 -1.77 -3.79 9.82
N GLN A 69 -1.17 -4.01 10.99
CA GLN A 69 -1.90 -4.26 12.24
C GLN A 69 -2.75 -3.05 12.65
N LEU A 70 -2.21 -1.84 12.56
CA LEU A 70 -2.94 -0.60 12.85
C LEU A 70 -4.19 -0.47 11.99
N ARG A 71 -4.08 -0.77 10.68
CA ARG A 71 -5.23 -0.78 9.75
C ARG A 71 -6.28 -1.83 10.09
N ARG A 72 -5.85 -3.03 10.52
CA ARG A 72 -6.79 -4.06 10.97
C ARG A 72 -7.56 -3.58 12.19
N LEU A 73 -6.84 -3.06 13.17
CA LEU A 73 -7.40 -2.50 14.41
C LEU A 73 -8.33 -1.31 14.15
N GLN A 74 -8.01 -0.41 13.22
CA GLN A 74 -8.86 0.72 12.85
C GLN A 74 -10.18 0.27 12.20
N ARG A 75 -10.14 -0.71 11.29
CA ARG A 75 -11.35 -1.28 10.67
C ARG A 75 -12.23 -1.98 11.71
N GLU A 76 -11.62 -2.75 12.60
CA GLU A 76 -12.32 -3.40 13.71
C GLU A 76 -12.96 -2.36 14.65
N ASN A 77 -12.25 -1.28 14.99
CA ASN A 77 -12.79 -0.21 15.83
C ASN A 77 -13.98 0.51 15.18
N ALA A 78 -13.89 0.83 13.89
CA ALA A 78 -14.99 1.46 13.15
C ALA A 78 -16.25 0.57 13.11
N ARG A 79 -16.07 -0.74 12.92
CA ARG A 79 -17.15 -1.72 12.96
C ARG A 79 -17.78 -1.81 14.35
N LEU A 80 -16.96 -1.98 15.39
CA LEU A 80 -17.43 -2.06 16.78
C LEU A 80 -18.14 -0.78 17.25
N ARG A 81 -17.71 0.40 16.78
CA ARG A 81 -18.41 1.67 17.03
C ARG A 81 -19.79 1.72 16.39
N LYS A 82 -19.94 1.25 15.14
CA LYS A 82 -21.26 1.12 14.50
C LYS A 82 -22.17 0.16 15.26
N GLU A 83 -21.65 -0.99 15.67
CA GLU A 83 -22.41 -1.98 16.43
C GLU A 83 -22.84 -1.40 17.81
N ASN A 84 -21.94 -0.71 18.52
CA ASN A 84 -22.26 -0.03 19.78
C ASN A 84 -23.32 1.06 19.60
N ALA A 85 -23.23 1.88 18.55
CA ALA A 85 -24.22 2.91 18.28
C ALA A 85 -25.62 2.29 18.09
N LYS A 86 -25.71 1.22 17.30
CA LYS A 86 -26.97 0.50 17.05
C LYS A 86 -27.54 -0.17 18.31
N LEU A 87 -26.69 -0.70 19.18
CA LEU A 87 -27.13 -1.30 20.45
C LEU A 87 -27.60 -0.24 21.46
N ARG A 88 -26.91 0.88 21.54
CA ARG A 88 -27.31 2.02 22.39
C ARG A 88 -28.65 2.59 21.95
N GLU A 89 -28.89 2.72 20.65
CA GLU A 89 -30.16 3.16 20.10
C GLU A 89 -31.30 2.22 20.49
N GLN A 90 -31.11 0.90 20.35
CA GLN A 90 -32.10 -0.10 20.76
C GLN A 90 -32.40 -0.07 22.26
N LEU A 91 -31.38 0.08 23.11
CA LEU A 91 -31.58 0.22 24.56
C LEU A 91 -32.34 1.50 24.90
N SER A 92 -32.04 2.62 24.23
CA SER A 92 -32.76 3.88 24.43
C SER A 92 -34.24 3.79 24.02
N ALA A 93 -34.53 3.11 22.91
CA ALA A 93 -35.91 2.90 22.45
C ALA A 93 -36.71 1.97 23.38
N LYS A 94 -36.04 0.97 23.96
CA LYS A 94 -36.67 -0.02 24.84
C LYS A 94 -36.89 0.48 26.27
N ASN A 95 -36.15 1.48 26.70
CA ASN A 95 -36.26 2.09 28.04
C ASN A 95 -37.24 3.28 28.09
N ASN A 96 -37.79 3.68 26.94
CA ASN A 96 -38.76 4.77 26.77
C ASN A 96 -40.19 4.26 26.47
N HIS A 97 -40.43 2.96 26.68
CA HIS A 97 -41.72 2.26 26.60
C HIS A 97 -41.99 1.55 27.92
#